data_AF-A0A4Q3JXK7-F1
#
_entry.id   AF-A0A4Q3JXK7-F1
#
_cell.length_a   1.000
_cell.length_b   1.000
_cell.length_c   1.000
_cell.angle_alpha   90.00
_cell.angle_beta   90.00
_cell.angle_gamma   90.00
#
_symmetry.space_group_name_H-M   'P 1'
#
loop_
_entity.id
_entity.type
_entity.pdbx_description
1 polymer ?
#
loop_
_entity_poly.entity_id
_entity_poly.type
_entity_poly.pdbx_seq_one_letter_code
_entity_poly.pdbx_strand_id
1 'polypeptide(L)'
;FSVATLTGHAAVAHGPYTAFVPNGRARSADIVTALQLAGDSLGDPTERSTLRPEDYAFIAPKSAAEDVLSCNTLPSSRTPRGHQFPAAFLDVVSGLRAIDKRAGLPFIHVDIAGSAVSGGGWAHGTPTGAPVIALAEGLRLT
;
A
#
# COMPACT_ATOMS: atom_id res chain seq x y z
N PHE A 1 -0.06 -5.32 -8.63
CA PHE A 1 0.72 -4.63 -7.58
C PHE A 1 1.08 -3.23 -8.04
N SER A 2 1.34 -2.32 -7.11
CA SER A 2 2.11 -1.09 -7.34
C SER A 2 3.15 -0.98 -6.22
N VAL A 3 4.35 -0.50 -6.51
CA VAL A 3 5.41 -0.33 -5.51
C VAL A 3 5.90 1.11 -5.55
N ALA A 4 5.91 1.81 -4.41
CA ALA A 4 6.36 3.19 -4.34
C ALA A 4 6.80 3.58 -2.92
N THR A 5 7.75 4.51 -2.82
CA THR A 5 8.04 5.27 -1.59
C THR A 5 6.98 6.38 -1.44
N LEU A 6 5.72 6.00 -1.19
CA LEU A 6 4.59 6.89 -1.45
C LEU A 6 4.28 7.82 -0.29
N THR A 7 4.24 7.31 0.94
CA THR A 7 3.66 8.09 2.04
C THR A 7 4.54 8.14 3.28
N GLY A 8 4.62 9.34 3.86
CA GLY A 8 5.28 9.53 5.13
C GLY A 8 4.61 8.72 6.26
N HIS A 9 3.31 8.49 6.13
CA HIS A 9 2.50 7.76 7.11
C HIS A 9 2.85 6.27 7.19
N ALA A 10 3.28 5.62 6.11
CA ALA A 10 3.71 4.21 6.17
C ALA A 10 4.91 4.03 7.09
N ALA A 11 5.92 4.90 6.98
CA ALA A 11 7.09 4.86 7.87
C ALA A 11 6.74 5.24 9.32
N VAL A 12 5.85 6.20 9.54
CA VAL A 12 5.39 6.55 10.91
C VAL A 12 4.62 5.40 11.55
N ALA A 13 3.80 4.68 10.78
CA ALA A 13 2.98 3.58 11.28
C ALA A 13 3.79 2.30 11.54
N HIS A 14 4.73 1.98 10.65
CA HIS A 14 5.38 0.66 10.61
C HIS A 14 6.90 0.72 10.77
N GLY A 15 7.48 1.90 11.00
CA GLY A 15 8.92 2.07 11.09
C GLY A 15 9.64 1.59 9.82
N PRO A 16 10.65 0.71 9.92
CA PRO A 16 11.46 0.27 8.78
C PRO A 16 10.80 -0.80 7.91
N TYR A 17 9.53 -1.15 8.13
CA TYR A 17 8.85 -2.23 7.43
C TYR A 17 8.02 -1.73 6.23
N THR A 18 7.96 -2.57 5.18
CA THR A 18 7.10 -2.32 4.02
C THR A 18 5.64 -2.45 4.41
N ALA A 19 4.78 -1.55 3.93
CA ALA A 19 3.34 -1.65 4.13
C ALA A 19 2.64 -2.26 2.92
N PHE A 20 1.98 -3.40 3.10
CA PHE A 20 1.05 -3.97 2.13
C PHE A 20 -0.37 -3.50 2.40
N VAL A 21 -0.98 -2.87 1.40
CA VAL A 21 -2.36 -2.37 1.44
C VAL A 21 -3.20 -3.10 0.38
N PRO A 22 -3.77 -4.28 0.70
CA PRO A 22 -4.58 -5.06 -0.23
C PRO A 22 -5.97 -4.46 -0.44
N ASN A 23 -6.47 -4.52 -1.67
CA ASN A 23 -7.89 -4.33 -1.95
C ASN A 23 -8.70 -5.55 -1.49
N GLY A 24 -10.03 -5.45 -1.57
CA GLY A 24 -10.93 -6.49 -1.08
C GLY A 24 -10.70 -7.87 -1.71
N ARG A 25 -10.24 -7.89 -2.96
CA ARG A 25 -10.02 -9.13 -3.73
C ARG A 25 -8.71 -9.81 -3.39
N ALA A 26 -7.63 -9.05 -3.27
CA ALA A 26 -6.36 -9.56 -2.75
C ALA A 26 -6.51 -10.08 -1.32
N ARG A 27 -7.32 -9.42 -0.49
CA ARG A 27 -7.65 -9.92 0.85
C ARG A 27 -8.43 -11.23 0.83
N SER A 28 -9.40 -11.37 -0.09
CA SER A 28 -10.21 -12.60 -0.20
C SER A 28 -9.41 -13.79 -0.74
N ALA A 29 -8.39 -13.52 -1.54
CA ALA A 29 -7.46 -14.53 -2.07
C ALA A 29 -6.26 -14.80 -1.13
N ASP A 30 -6.23 -14.18 0.05
CA ASP A 30 -5.18 -14.35 1.08
C ASP A 30 -3.72 -14.14 0.61
N ILE A 31 -3.53 -13.36 -0.47
CA ILE A 31 -2.23 -13.13 -1.12
C ILE A 31 -1.22 -12.53 -0.13
N VAL A 32 -1.66 -11.60 0.73
CA VAL A 32 -0.76 -10.94 1.69
C VAL A 32 -0.22 -11.90 2.74
N THR A 33 -0.98 -12.90 3.17
CA THR A 33 -0.52 -13.86 4.18
C THR A 33 0.64 -14.69 3.63
N ALA A 34 0.54 -15.15 2.38
CA ALA A 34 1.63 -15.84 1.70
C ALA A 34 2.91 -14.97 1.60
N LEU A 35 2.76 -13.69 1.23
CA LEU A 35 3.87 -12.74 1.17
C LEU A 35 4.53 -12.51 2.53
N GLN A 36 3.72 -12.34 3.59
CA GLN A 36 4.22 -12.15 4.96
C GLN A 36 4.97 -13.39 5.46
N LEU A 37 4.41 -14.60 5.29
CA LEU A 37 5.06 -15.84 5.70
C LEU A 37 6.41 -16.04 5.03
N ALA A 38 6.49 -15.78 3.72
CA ALA A 38 7.74 -15.86 2.98
C ALA A 38 8.77 -14.83 3.49
N GLY A 39 8.35 -13.56 3.64
CA GLY A 39 9.17 -12.48 4.16
C GLY A 39 9.71 -12.76 5.56
N ASP A 40 8.84 -13.17 6.49
CA ASP A 40 9.20 -13.49 7.87
C ASP A 40 10.24 -14.61 7.93
N SER A 41 10.10 -15.64 7.09
CA SER A 41 11.02 -16.78 7.05
C SER A 41 12.40 -16.46 6.45
N LEU A 42 12.50 -15.40 5.64
CA LEU A 42 13.70 -15.07 4.87
C LEU A 42 14.33 -13.71 5.24
N GLY A 43 13.85 -13.08 6.32
CA GLY A 43 14.40 -11.82 6.81
C GLY A 43 13.96 -10.57 6.05
N ASP A 44 12.81 -10.62 5.37
CA ASP A 44 12.16 -9.49 4.68
C ASP A 44 10.72 -9.29 5.21
N PRO A 45 10.53 -9.04 6.51
CA PRO A 45 9.22 -8.92 7.14
C PRO A 45 8.46 -7.68 6.66
N THR A 46 7.13 -7.78 6.63
CA THR A 46 6.24 -6.72 6.12
C THR A 46 4.97 -6.58 6.95
N GLU A 47 4.39 -5.39 6.92
CA GLU A 47 3.19 -5.05 7.68
C GLU A 47 1.96 -4.92 6.79
N ARG A 48 0.81 -5.41 7.26
CA ARG A 48 -0.45 -5.37 6.53
C ARG A 48 -1.36 -4.26 7.05
N SER A 49 -1.80 -3.39 6.16
CA SER A 49 -2.77 -2.33 6.47
C SER A 49 -4.05 -2.50 5.68
N THR A 50 -5.20 -2.47 6.37
CA THR A 50 -6.49 -2.80 5.73
C THR A 50 -7.19 -1.55 5.22
N LEU A 51 -7.62 -1.57 3.96
CA LEU A 51 -8.56 -0.58 3.40
C LEU A 51 -9.93 -0.70 4.06
N ARG A 52 -10.51 0.46 4.37
CA ARG A 52 -11.81 0.63 5.03
C ARG A 52 -12.67 1.66 4.30
N PRO A 53 -13.99 1.70 4.55
CA PRO A 53 -14.89 2.66 3.89
C PRO A 53 -14.44 4.12 4.01
N GLU A 54 -13.85 4.51 5.15
CA GLU A 54 -13.36 5.87 5.38
C GLU A 54 -12.22 6.28 4.43
N ASP A 55 -11.40 5.33 3.94
CA ASP A 55 -10.34 5.61 2.97
C ASP A 55 -10.93 6.04 1.61
N TYR A 56 -12.02 5.40 1.21
CA TYR A 56 -12.74 5.73 -0.01
C TYR A 56 -13.57 7.01 0.15
N ALA A 57 -14.17 7.24 1.32
CA ALA A 57 -14.88 8.46 1.62
C ALA A 57 -13.96 9.70 1.63
N PHE A 58 -12.70 9.51 2.04
CA PHE A 58 -11.69 10.55 2.02
C PHE A 58 -11.45 11.07 0.60
N ILE A 59 -11.24 10.16 -0.36
CA ILE A 59 -10.91 10.48 -1.76
C ILE A 59 -12.14 10.78 -2.63
N ALA A 60 -13.36 10.68 -2.08
CA ALA A 60 -14.57 10.97 -2.83
C ALA A 60 -14.66 12.46 -3.25
N PRO A 61 -15.32 12.77 -4.38
CA PRO A 61 -15.60 14.14 -4.82
C PRO A 61 -16.12 15.03 -3.69
N LYS A 62 -15.67 16.28 -3.64
CA LYS A 62 -16.23 17.32 -2.75
C LYS A 62 -17.03 18.36 -3.53
N SER A 63 -16.82 18.42 -4.83
CA SER A 63 -17.52 19.30 -5.76
C SER A 63 -17.81 18.60 -7.09
N ALA A 64 -18.54 19.27 -7.98
CA ALA A 64 -18.76 18.79 -9.35
C ALA A 64 -17.53 18.93 -10.27
N ALA A 65 -16.42 19.50 -9.78
CA ALA A 65 -15.20 19.74 -10.56
C ALA A 65 -14.20 18.58 -10.50
N GLU A 66 -14.40 17.59 -9.61
CA GLU A 66 -13.48 16.46 -9.46
C GLU A 66 -14.22 15.13 -9.30
N ASP A 67 -13.67 14.06 -9.89
CA ASP A 67 -14.22 12.70 -9.76
C ASP A 67 -13.58 11.92 -8.59
N VAL A 68 -12.33 12.22 -8.26
CA VAL A 68 -11.56 11.60 -7.17
C VAL A 68 -10.49 12.58 -6.70
N LEU A 69 -10.30 12.69 -5.38
CA LEU A 69 -9.22 13.46 -4.78
C LEU A 69 -7.95 12.61 -4.58
N SER A 70 -6.81 13.11 -5.07
CA SER A 70 -5.51 12.46 -4.91
C SER A 70 -4.81 12.75 -3.59
N CYS A 71 -5.13 13.87 -2.93
CA CYS A 71 -4.49 14.30 -1.69
C CYS A 71 -5.38 15.26 -0.88
N ASN A 72 -4.99 15.52 0.36
CA ASN A 72 -5.45 16.66 1.15
C ASN A 72 -4.35 17.73 1.24
N THR A 73 -4.60 18.76 2.06
CA THR A 73 -3.66 19.88 2.28
C THR A 73 -2.62 19.60 3.37
N LEU A 74 -2.62 18.42 3.98
CA LEU A 74 -1.69 18.04 5.05
C LEU A 74 -0.68 17.00 4.54
N PRO A 75 0.53 16.92 5.13
CA PRO A 75 1.40 15.78 4.90
C PRO A 75 0.67 14.48 5.27
N SER A 76 0.90 13.41 4.49
CA SER A 76 0.33 12.09 4.81
C SER A 76 0.73 11.63 6.22
N SER A 77 1.97 11.91 6.65
CA SER A 77 2.46 11.60 8.00
C SER A 77 1.65 12.24 9.15
N ARG A 78 0.84 13.27 8.88
CA ARG A 78 -0.05 13.93 9.85
C ARG A 78 -1.52 13.70 9.56
N THR A 79 -1.83 12.87 8.57
CA THR A 79 -3.20 12.55 8.18
C THR A 79 -3.57 11.19 8.77
N PRO A 80 -4.65 11.08 9.56
CA PRO A 80 -5.16 9.77 9.98
C PRO A 80 -5.39 8.89 8.76
N ARG A 81 -4.92 7.64 8.82
CA ARG A 81 -4.99 6.69 7.70
C ARG A 81 -4.23 7.18 6.45
N GLY A 82 -3.13 7.90 6.65
CA GLY A 82 -2.40 8.62 5.62
C GLY A 82 -1.71 7.77 4.55
N HIS A 83 -1.60 6.45 4.73
CA HIS A 83 -1.10 5.52 3.70
C HIS A 83 -2.21 4.66 3.08
N GLN A 84 -3.37 4.59 3.73
CA GLN A 84 -4.51 3.82 3.25
C GLN A 84 -5.34 4.59 2.22
N PHE A 85 -5.59 5.90 2.43
CA PHE A 85 -6.34 6.68 1.44
C PHE A 85 -5.62 6.79 0.08
N PRO A 86 -4.27 6.91 -0.01
CA PRO A 86 -3.58 6.89 -1.30
C PRO A 86 -3.66 5.51 -1.98
N ALA A 87 -3.65 4.42 -1.21
CA ALA A 87 -3.91 3.09 -1.76
C ALA A 87 -5.35 2.94 -2.28
N ALA A 88 -6.35 3.52 -1.58
CA ALA A 88 -7.72 3.60 -2.07
C ALA A 88 -7.83 4.44 -3.36
N PHE A 89 -7.07 5.54 -3.45
CA PHE A 89 -6.98 6.34 -4.68
C PHE A 89 -6.50 5.48 -5.85
N LEU A 90 -5.39 4.74 -5.67
CA LEU A 90 -4.86 3.84 -6.69
C LEU A 90 -5.85 2.73 -7.09
N ASP A 91 -6.58 2.16 -6.13
CA ASP A 91 -7.62 1.15 -6.39
C ASP A 91 -8.76 1.71 -7.27
N VAL A 92 -9.18 2.96 -7.04
CA VAL A 92 -10.23 3.62 -7.83
C VAL A 92 -9.74 4.04 -9.21
N VAL A 93 -8.65 4.80 -9.31
CA VAL A 93 -8.18 5.35 -10.61
C VAL A 93 -7.67 4.27 -11.56
N SER A 94 -7.29 3.10 -11.03
CA SER A 94 -6.90 1.94 -11.85
C SER A 94 -8.10 1.15 -12.40
N GLY A 95 -9.33 1.53 -12.02
CA GLY A 95 -10.57 0.84 -12.42
C GLY A 95 -10.84 -0.47 -11.67
N LEU A 96 -10.06 -0.80 -10.64
CA LEU A 96 -10.10 -2.12 -9.98
C LEU A 96 -11.35 -2.30 -9.10
N ARG A 97 -11.96 -1.18 -8.70
CA ARG A 97 -13.23 -1.11 -7.96
C ARG A 97 -14.47 -0.94 -8.86
N ALA A 98 -14.31 -0.66 -10.15
CA ALA A 98 -15.43 -0.42 -11.07
C ALA A 98 -16.25 -1.70 -11.32
N ILE A 99 -17.34 -1.61 -12.11
CA ILE A 99 -18.14 -2.76 -12.61
C ILE A 99 -17.60 -3.26 -13.97
N ASP A 100 -16.47 -2.72 -14.43
CA ASP A 100 -15.88 -3.04 -15.73
C ASP A 100 -15.12 -4.39 -15.74
N LYS A 101 -14.45 -4.73 -16.85
CA LYS A 101 -13.72 -6.01 -16.97
C LYS A 101 -12.54 -6.16 -15.98
N ARG A 102 -12.06 -5.07 -15.37
CA ARG A 102 -11.00 -5.07 -14.36
C ARG A 102 -11.55 -5.10 -12.93
N ALA A 103 -12.87 -4.92 -12.80
CA ALA A 103 -13.61 -5.16 -11.57
C ALA A 103 -13.16 -6.46 -10.93
N GLY A 104 -12.60 -6.34 -9.73
CA GLY A 104 -12.37 -7.52 -8.93
C GLY A 104 -10.99 -8.17 -9.08
N LEU A 105 -10.05 -7.59 -9.84
CA LEU A 105 -8.68 -8.08 -9.83
C LEU A 105 -8.03 -7.87 -8.45
N PRO A 106 -7.30 -8.88 -7.92
CA PRO A 106 -6.47 -8.71 -6.74
C PRO A 106 -5.45 -7.59 -6.93
N PHE A 107 -5.43 -6.64 -6.00
CA PHE A 107 -4.48 -5.53 -6.00
C PHE A 107 -3.91 -5.30 -4.61
N ILE A 108 -2.61 -5.02 -4.57
CA ILE A 108 -1.89 -4.65 -3.37
C ILE A 108 -1.04 -3.43 -3.73
N HIS A 109 -1.26 -2.32 -3.03
CA HIS A 109 -0.30 -1.23 -2.99
C HIS A 109 0.78 -1.57 -1.97
N VAL A 110 2.04 -1.45 -2.40
CA VAL A 110 3.23 -1.76 -1.61
C VAL A 110 3.93 -0.43 -1.34
N ASP A 111 3.72 0.11 -0.15
CA ASP A 111 4.37 1.35 0.29
C ASP A 111 5.69 1.02 0.99
N ILE A 112 6.80 1.35 0.31
CA ILE A 112 8.17 1.09 0.78
C ILE A 112 8.80 2.33 1.43
N ALA A 113 8.02 3.37 1.75
CA ALA A 113 8.59 4.61 2.30
C ALA A 113 9.40 4.39 3.60
N GLY A 114 9.01 3.42 4.43
CA GLY A 114 9.75 3.06 5.64
C GLY A 114 10.94 2.12 5.39
N SER A 115 10.85 1.27 4.37
CA SER A 115 11.76 0.14 4.17
C SER A 115 12.77 0.33 3.04
N ALA A 116 12.57 1.28 2.12
CA ALA A 116 13.38 1.38 0.89
C ALA A 116 14.87 1.62 1.15
N VAL A 117 15.22 2.33 2.22
CA VAL A 117 16.60 2.63 2.59
C VAL A 117 16.84 2.46 4.09
N SER A 118 18.05 2.07 4.48
CA SER A 118 18.45 1.96 5.88
C SER A 118 18.77 3.34 6.50
N GLY A 119 18.67 3.44 7.83
CA GLY A 119 19.08 4.64 8.58
C GLY A 119 17.96 5.67 8.84
N GLY A 120 16.70 5.35 8.53
CA GLY A 120 15.54 6.17 8.91
C GLY A 120 15.33 7.45 8.08
N GLY A 121 16.17 7.70 7.07
CA GLY A 121 15.95 8.72 6.07
C GLY A 121 15.00 8.23 4.97
N TRP A 122 14.19 9.12 4.40
CA TRP A 122 13.18 8.79 3.38
C TRP A 122 13.76 8.63 1.96
N ALA A 123 14.96 9.18 1.73
CA ALA A 123 15.62 9.21 0.41
C ALA A 123 17.16 9.17 0.47
N HIS A 124 17.75 9.19 1.67
CA HIS A 124 19.19 9.30 1.87
C HIS A 124 19.62 8.20 2.83
N GLY A 125 20.05 7.07 2.27
CA GLY A 125 20.42 5.86 3.00
C GLY A 125 20.87 4.76 2.03
N THR A 126 21.28 3.60 2.55
CA THR A 126 21.65 2.46 1.70
C THR A 126 20.39 1.71 1.29
N PRO A 127 20.14 1.45 0.00
CA PRO A 127 18.99 0.67 -0.44
C PRO A 127 18.96 -0.71 0.23
N THR A 128 17.80 -1.10 0.76
CA THR A 128 17.65 -2.38 1.48
C THR A 128 17.30 -3.54 0.55
N GLY A 129 16.67 -3.25 -0.60
CA GLY A 129 16.07 -4.25 -1.48
C GLY A 129 14.71 -4.76 -1.00
N ALA A 130 14.15 -4.25 0.10
CA ALA A 130 12.82 -4.65 0.55
C ALA A 130 11.71 -4.15 -0.42
N PRO A 131 10.63 -4.92 -0.65
CA PRO A 131 10.36 -6.29 -0.20
C PRO A 131 10.62 -7.34 -1.31
N VAL A 132 11.78 -7.31 -1.99
CA VAL A 132 12.04 -8.18 -3.15
C VAL A 132 11.93 -9.66 -2.79
N ILE A 133 12.40 -10.07 -1.61
CA ILE A 133 12.40 -11.49 -1.21
C ILE A 133 10.98 -11.93 -0.85
N ALA A 134 10.25 -11.12 -0.06
CA ALA A 134 8.86 -11.41 0.29
C ALA A 134 7.97 -11.52 -0.96
N LEU A 135 8.17 -10.65 -1.96
CA LEU A 135 7.47 -10.72 -3.24
C LEU A 135 7.86 -11.94 -4.07
N ALA A 136 9.16 -12.21 -4.23
CA ALA A 136 9.64 -13.29 -5.10
C ALA A 136 9.20 -14.67 -4.61
N GLU A 137 9.29 -14.91 -3.30
CA GLU A 137 8.97 -16.21 -2.72
C GLU A 137 7.49 -16.34 -2.38
N GLY A 138 6.86 -15.29 -1.84
CA GLY A 138 5.45 -15.35 -1.47
C GLY A 138 4.52 -15.49 -2.68
N LEU A 139 4.85 -14.91 -3.84
CA LEU A 139 4.05 -15.09 -5.07
C LEU A 139 4.08 -16.51 -5.63
N ARG A 140 5.04 -17.35 -5.23
CA ARG A 140 5.05 -18.78 -5.59
C ARG A 140 4.02 -19.59 -4.79
N LEU A 141 3.50 -19.02 -3.71
CA LEU A 141 2.57 -19.67 -2.78
C LEU A 141 1.10 -19.24 -3.01
N THR A 142 0.83 -18.35 -3.97
CA THR A 142 -0.49 -17.75 -4.26
C THR A 142 -1.03 -18.18 -5.61
#